data_AF-A0A3L8BQJ7-F1
#
_entry.id   AF-A0A3L8BQJ7-F1
#
_cell.length_a   1.000
_cell.length_b   1.000
_cell.length_c   1.000
_cell.angle_alpha   90.00
_cell.angle_beta   90.00
_cell.angle_gamma   90.00
#
_symmetry.space_group_name_H-M   'P 1'
#
loop_
_entity.id
_entity.type
_entity.pdbx_description
1 polymer ?
#
loop_
_entity_poly.entity_id
_entity_poly.type
_entity_poly.pdbx_seq_one_letter_code
_entity_poly.pdbx_strand_id
1 'polypeptide(L)'
;MQCQTLFKQQHSMSPALYKQHFARQQQLILQKRHVEVEKQKHIERLKQTEHAENERIAAALKAYVAGFAHQEIRVTQLPSGLAETAPPEPDRIDAYCEHLQDVISQAEAAESFESLLDGQHSVLHESLINQDQRLEDNPALAQGVQQMCGLCKGGCCSAGGNHGYLQPITMRRLMEHQGMSAESLLAYYREKIPQRSVVGACINQTREGCSVPREFRSDVCNFYLCEEVEQYLDSVEYSESGNTCNLVVQREHTHWNRFEAVEKNPVKLIAVQNEEGELVPLAHGEWLGSGGD
;
A
#
# COMPACT_ATOMS: atom_id res chain seq x y z
N MET A 1 -15.67 -7.51 -23.65
CA MET A 1 -14.67 -7.40 -24.74
C MET A 1 -14.20 -8.76 -25.30
N GLN A 2 -13.69 -9.71 -24.51
CA GLN A 2 -13.09 -10.96 -25.05
C GLN A 2 -14.03 -11.79 -25.95
N CYS A 3 -15.32 -11.94 -25.61
CA CYS A 3 -16.26 -12.71 -26.44
C CYS A 3 -16.57 -12.04 -27.81
N GLN A 4 -16.54 -10.71 -27.88
CA GLN A 4 -16.76 -9.97 -29.13
C GLN A 4 -15.55 -10.10 -30.06
N THR A 5 -14.34 -10.06 -29.50
CA THR A 5 -13.10 -10.32 -30.25
C THR A 5 -13.08 -11.75 -30.81
N LEU A 6 -13.53 -12.74 -30.01
CA LEU A 6 -13.61 -14.13 -30.45
C LEU A 6 -14.58 -14.33 -31.61
N PHE A 7 -15.73 -13.68 -31.56
CA PHE A 7 -16.75 -13.77 -32.62
C PHE A 7 -16.27 -13.16 -33.94
N LYS A 8 -15.54 -12.04 -33.89
CA LYS A 8 -14.98 -11.39 -35.09
C LYS A 8 -13.98 -12.27 -35.85
N GLN A 9 -13.30 -13.19 -35.17
CA GLN A 9 -12.33 -14.12 -35.79
C GLN A 9 -13.00 -15.20 -36.67
N GLN A 10 -14.33 -15.31 -36.64
CA GLN A 10 -15.07 -16.20 -37.54
C GLN A 10 -14.82 -15.88 -39.02
N HIS A 11 -14.58 -14.60 -39.34
CA HIS A 11 -14.39 -14.13 -40.71
C HIS A 11 -12.94 -14.25 -41.19
N SER A 12 -11.99 -14.53 -40.30
CA SER A 12 -10.56 -14.61 -40.61
C SER A 12 -10.00 -16.04 -40.58
N MET A 13 -10.85 -17.04 -40.33
CA MET A 13 -10.46 -18.45 -40.21
C MET A 13 -11.37 -19.37 -41.03
N SER A 14 -10.86 -20.54 -41.40
CA SER A 14 -11.71 -21.58 -42.01
C SER A 14 -12.74 -22.09 -40.98
N PRO A 15 -13.95 -22.50 -41.40
CA PRO A 15 -15.01 -22.88 -40.46
C PRO A 15 -14.62 -24.00 -39.49
N ALA A 16 -13.83 -24.98 -39.94
CA ALA A 16 -13.36 -26.08 -39.11
C ALA A 16 -12.35 -25.61 -38.04
N LEU A 17 -11.40 -24.77 -38.44
CA LEU A 17 -10.40 -24.19 -37.54
C LEU A 17 -11.08 -23.27 -36.51
N TYR A 18 -12.02 -22.43 -36.96
CA TYR A 18 -12.78 -21.55 -36.09
C TYR A 18 -13.57 -22.33 -35.04
N LYS A 19 -14.25 -23.42 -35.42
CA LYS A 19 -14.99 -24.26 -34.47
C LYS A 19 -14.10 -24.82 -33.35
N GLN A 20 -12.91 -25.32 -33.71
CA GLN A 20 -11.96 -25.85 -32.72
C GLN A 20 -11.38 -24.72 -31.84
N HIS A 21 -11.01 -23.60 -32.45
CA HIS A 21 -10.50 -22.43 -31.73
C HIS A 21 -11.54 -21.86 -30.75
N PHE A 22 -12.79 -21.70 -31.20
CA PHE A 22 -13.90 -21.21 -30.41
C PHE A 22 -14.15 -22.09 -29.18
N ALA A 23 -14.23 -23.41 -29.36
CA ALA A 23 -14.43 -24.35 -28.26
C ALA A 23 -13.32 -24.27 -27.20
N ARG A 24 -12.05 -24.22 -27.63
CA ARG A 24 -10.90 -24.08 -26.72
C ARG A 24 -10.95 -22.77 -25.94
N GLN A 25 -11.23 -21.66 -26.61
CA GLN A 25 -11.29 -20.35 -25.95
C GLN A 25 -12.49 -20.23 -25.01
N GLN A 26 -13.64 -20.79 -25.38
CA GLN A 26 -14.81 -20.87 -24.50
C GLN A 26 -14.47 -21.64 -23.22
N GLN A 27 -13.79 -22.78 -23.32
CA GLN A 27 -13.34 -23.56 -22.17
C GLN A 27 -12.37 -22.75 -21.29
N LEU A 28 -11.40 -22.05 -21.88
CA LEU A 28 -10.47 -21.19 -21.15
C LEU A 28 -11.18 -20.03 -20.42
N ILE A 29 -12.18 -19.39 -21.05
CA ILE A 29 -12.97 -18.34 -20.43
C ILE A 29 -13.76 -18.88 -19.23
N LEU A 30 -14.40 -20.05 -19.38
CA LEU A 30 -15.14 -20.70 -18.31
C LEU A 30 -14.21 -21.08 -17.14
N GLN A 31 -13.04 -21.63 -17.44
CA GLN A 31 -12.04 -21.99 -16.42
C GLN A 31 -11.55 -20.75 -15.68
N LYS A 32 -11.21 -19.66 -16.38
CA LYS A 32 -10.80 -18.39 -15.76
C LYS A 32 -11.88 -17.83 -14.84
N ARG A 33 -13.14 -17.82 -15.29
CA ARG A 33 -14.28 -17.40 -14.47
C ARG A 33 -14.46 -18.26 -13.23
N HIS A 34 -14.31 -19.59 -13.35
CA HIS A 34 -14.38 -20.48 -12.20
C HIS A 34 -13.27 -20.17 -11.19
N VAL A 35 -12.03 -20.00 -11.64
CA VAL A 35 -10.89 -19.63 -10.78
C VAL A 35 -11.13 -18.27 -10.11
N GLU A 36 -11.65 -17.29 -10.83
CA GLU A 36 -11.97 -15.95 -10.30
C GLU A 36 -13.08 -16.01 -9.24
N VAL A 37 -14.13 -16.79 -9.46
CA VAL A 37 -15.20 -17.01 -8.49
C VAL A 37 -14.67 -17.70 -7.22
N GLU A 38 -13.86 -18.74 -7.35
CA GLU A 38 -13.26 -19.41 -6.19
C GLU A 38 -12.30 -18.50 -5.44
N LYS A 39 -11.49 -17.68 -6.15
CA LYS A 39 -10.65 -16.65 -5.55
C LYS A 39 -11.50 -15.63 -4.77
N GLN A 40 -12.62 -15.17 -5.32
CA GLN A 40 -13.49 -14.21 -4.65
C GLN A 40 -14.13 -14.80 -3.38
N LYS A 41 -14.59 -16.06 -3.44
CA LYS A 41 -15.12 -16.77 -2.26
C LYS A 41 -14.05 -16.93 -1.17
N HIS A 42 -12.80 -17.19 -1.56
CA HIS A 42 -11.69 -17.29 -0.63
C HIS A 42 -11.39 -15.95 0.04
N ILE A 43 -11.30 -14.86 -0.74
CA ILE A 43 -11.12 -13.49 -0.21
C ILE A 43 -12.21 -13.15 0.80
N GLU A 44 -13.47 -13.41 0.46
CA GLU A 44 -14.60 -13.11 1.33
C GLU A 44 -14.56 -13.89 2.64
N ARG A 45 -14.21 -15.18 2.59
CA ARG A 45 -14.04 -16.02 3.77
C ARG A 45 -12.94 -15.49 4.70
N LEU A 46 -11.81 -15.08 4.13
CA LEU A 46 -10.72 -14.50 4.91
C LEU A 46 -11.15 -13.19 5.58
N LYS A 47 -11.80 -12.29 4.83
CA LYS A 47 -12.34 -11.03 5.38
C LYS A 47 -13.29 -11.27 6.55
N GLN A 48 -14.20 -12.24 6.41
CA GLN A 48 -15.15 -12.61 7.47
C GLN A 48 -14.44 -13.18 8.70
N THR A 49 -13.42 -14.01 8.50
CA THR A 49 -12.62 -14.60 9.58
C THR A 49 -11.84 -13.53 10.33
N GLU A 50 -11.17 -12.63 9.60
CA GLU A 50 -10.43 -11.50 10.18
C GLU A 50 -11.38 -10.55 10.94
N HIS A 51 -12.54 -10.23 10.38
CA HIS A 51 -13.54 -9.38 11.04
C HIS A 51 -14.06 -10.02 12.33
N ALA A 52 -14.43 -11.30 12.31
CA ALA A 52 -14.91 -12.01 13.50
C ALA A 52 -13.83 -12.14 14.59
N GLU A 53 -12.55 -12.20 14.22
CA GLU A 53 -11.44 -12.15 15.16
C GLU A 53 -11.24 -10.74 15.74
N ASN A 54 -11.29 -9.70 14.91
CA ASN A 54 -11.21 -8.31 15.35
C ASN A 54 -12.32 -7.95 16.36
N GLU A 55 -13.55 -8.40 16.12
CA GLU A 55 -14.68 -8.23 17.06
C GLU A 55 -14.43 -8.93 18.41
N ARG A 56 -13.86 -10.14 18.39
CA ARG A 56 -13.48 -10.85 19.62
C ARG A 56 -12.41 -10.11 20.40
N ILE A 57 -11.40 -9.57 19.70
CA ILE A 57 -10.33 -8.77 20.31
C ILE A 57 -10.92 -7.49 20.92
N ALA A 58 -11.77 -6.77 20.20
CA ALA A 58 -12.44 -5.58 20.73
C ALA A 58 -13.29 -5.87 21.96
N ALA A 59 -14.08 -6.96 21.93
CA ALA A 59 -14.90 -7.38 23.06
C ALA A 59 -14.05 -7.76 24.29
N ALA A 60 -12.94 -8.48 24.09
CA ALA A 60 -12.01 -8.82 25.16
C ALA A 60 -11.39 -7.57 25.80
N LEU A 61 -11.02 -6.56 24.98
CA LEU A 61 -10.47 -5.30 25.47
C LEU A 61 -11.49 -4.54 26.35
N LYS A 62 -12.76 -4.46 25.92
CA LYS A 62 -13.84 -3.85 26.73
C LYS A 62 -14.04 -4.56 28.07
N ALA A 63 -13.93 -5.88 28.08
CA ALA A 63 -14.10 -6.67 29.30
C ALA A 63 -12.91 -6.54 30.26
N TYR A 64 -11.69 -6.39 29.72
CA TYR A 64 -10.46 -6.35 30.50
C TYR A 64 -10.17 -4.97 31.11
N VAL A 65 -10.44 -3.90 30.38
CA VAL A 65 -10.13 -2.54 30.82
C VAL A 65 -11.42 -1.80 31.15
N ALA A 66 -11.68 -1.58 32.44
CA ALA A 66 -12.89 -0.90 32.91
C ALA A 66 -13.10 0.49 32.26
N GLY A 67 -12.01 1.20 31.91
CA GLY A 67 -12.05 2.49 31.20
C GLY A 67 -12.66 2.42 29.79
N PHE A 68 -12.65 1.25 29.15
CA PHE A 68 -13.22 1.04 27.80
C PHE A 68 -14.64 0.46 27.82
N ALA A 69 -15.20 0.13 28.99
CA ALA A 69 -16.51 -0.53 29.09
C ALA A 69 -17.67 0.29 28.48
N HIS A 70 -17.53 1.62 28.49
CA HIS A 70 -18.53 2.56 27.92
C HIS A 70 -18.05 3.25 26.65
N GLN A 71 -16.86 2.91 26.15
CA GLN A 71 -16.30 3.50 24.93
C GLN A 71 -16.73 2.71 23.69
N GLU A 72 -16.92 3.42 22.58
CA GLU A 72 -16.99 2.78 21.28
C GLU A 72 -15.58 2.34 20.89
N ILE A 73 -15.38 1.05 20.61
CA ILE A 73 -14.08 0.56 20.13
C ILE A 73 -14.18 0.46 18.62
N ARG A 74 -13.38 1.27 17.96
CA ARG A 74 -13.16 1.20 16.52
C ARG A 74 -11.94 0.31 16.27
N VAL A 75 -12.07 -0.65 15.38
CA VAL A 75 -10.91 -1.46 14.97
C VAL A 75 -10.32 -0.93 13.67
N THR A 76 -9.06 -0.51 13.72
CA THR A 76 -8.25 -0.22 12.52
C THR A 76 -7.32 -1.39 12.26
N GLN A 77 -7.58 -2.15 11.20
CA GLN A 77 -6.73 -3.28 10.85
C GLN A 77 -5.59 -2.83 9.95
N LEU A 78 -4.34 -3.13 10.31
CA LEU A 78 -3.18 -2.76 9.49
C LEU A 78 -2.43 -4.00 8.99
N PRO A 79 -1.90 -3.97 7.75
CA PRO A 79 -0.96 -4.99 7.31
C PRO A 79 0.39 -4.82 8.03
N SER A 80 1.29 -5.79 7.82
CA SER A 80 2.69 -5.65 8.17
C SER A 80 3.59 -5.74 6.95
N GLY A 81 4.60 -4.89 6.92
CA GLY A 81 5.62 -4.87 5.90
C GLY A 81 6.55 -6.08 6.00
N LEU A 82 7.21 -6.35 4.89
CA LEU A 82 8.28 -7.34 4.83
C LEU A 82 9.39 -6.90 5.80
N ALA A 83 9.89 -7.85 6.59
CA ALA A 83 10.84 -7.57 7.67
C ALA A 83 12.28 -7.95 7.32
N GLU A 84 12.45 -8.88 6.38
CA GLU A 84 13.78 -9.36 5.99
C GLU A 84 14.51 -8.26 5.22
N THR A 85 15.76 -8.00 5.61
CA THR A 85 16.63 -7.07 4.91
C THR A 85 17.89 -7.76 4.45
N ALA A 86 18.37 -7.40 3.28
CA ALA A 86 19.62 -7.86 2.71
C ALA A 86 20.28 -6.72 1.91
N PRO A 87 21.60 -6.77 1.67
CA PRO A 87 22.20 -5.93 0.64
C PRO A 87 21.46 -6.11 -0.68
N PRO A 88 21.10 -5.02 -1.40
CA PRO A 88 20.48 -5.15 -2.72
C PRO A 88 21.41 -5.91 -3.67
N GLU A 89 20.86 -6.86 -4.41
CA GLU A 89 21.60 -7.57 -5.47
C GLU A 89 22.10 -6.59 -6.54
N PRO A 90 23.29 -6.81 -7.13
CA PRO A 90 23.85 -5.94 -8.17
C PRO A 90 22.87 -5.66 -9.31
N ASP A 91 22.19 -6.69 -9.83
CA ASP A 91 21.21 -6.57 -10.91
C ASP A 91 20.04 -5.63 -10.55
N ARG A 92 19.65 -5.56 -9.26
CA ARG A 92 18.61 -4.62 -8.81
C ARG A 92 19.11 -3.19 -8.81
N ILE A 93 20.36 -2.98 -8.40
CA ILE A 93 21.01 -1.67 -8.40
C ILE A 93 21.14 -1.16 -9.84
N ASP A 94 21.56 -2.05 -10.75
CA ASP A 94 21.69 -1.74 -12.17
C ASP A 94 20.33 -1.39 -12.78
N ALA A 95 19.30 -2.22 -12.56
CA ALA A 95 17.94 -1.94 -13.05
C ALA A 95 17.37 -0.62 -12.51
N TYR A 96 17.64 -0.28 -11.24
CA TYR A 96 17.23 1.02 -10.67
C TYR A 96 18.00 2.18 -11.29
N CYS A 97 19.31 2.02 -11.51
CA CYS A 97 20.13 3.04 -12.17
C CYS A 97 19.74 3.25 -13.63
N GLU A 98 19.40 2.19 -14.36
CA GLU A 98 18.87 2.26 -15.73
C GLU A 98 17.53 2.99 -15.76
N HIS A 99 16.60 2.63 -14.87
CA HIS A 99 15.32 3.32 -14.72
C HIS A 99 15.51 4.81 -14.43
N LEU A 100 16.40 5.16 -13.49
CA LEU A 100 16.72 6.55 -13.17
C LEU A 100 17.23 7.32 -14.38
N GLN A 101 18.16 6.74 -15.14
CA GLN A 101 18.69 7.37 -16.35
C GLN A 101 17.59 7.62 -17.37
N ASP A 102 16.73 6.63 -17.62
CA ASP A 102 15.60 6.77 -18.55
C ASP A 102 14.64 7.90 -18.14
N VAL A 103 14.17 7.90 -16.88
CA VAL A 103 13.22 8.93 -16.43
C VAL A 103 13.85 10.32 -16.32
N ILE A 104 15.14 10.42 -16.02
CA ILE A 104 15.87 11.69 -16.01
C ILE A 104 16.03 12.21 -17.44
N SER A 105 16.43 11.37 -18.40
CA SER A 105 16.56 11.79 -19.80
C SER A 105 15.23 12.24 -20.40
N GLN A 106 14.13 11.57 -20.07
CA GLN A 106 12.79 12.01 -20.48
C GLN A 106 12.41 13.36 -19.84
N ALA A 107 12.80 13.61 -18.59
CA ALA A 107 12.55 14.87 -17.90
C ALA A 107 13.39 16.04 -18.44
N GLU A 108 14.63 15.79 -18.89
CA GLU A 108 15.45 16.79 -19.59
C GLU A 108 14.88 17.16 -20.95
N ALA A 109 14.30 16.18 -21.66
CA ALA A 109 13.68 16.40 -22.96
C ALA A 109 12.33 17.13 -22.89
N ALA A 110 11.72 17.19 -21.71
CA ALA A 110 10.46 17.89 -21.48
C ALA A 110 10.68 19.41 -21.36
N GLU A 111 9.77 20.20 -21.93
CA GLU A 111 9.87 21.66 -21.91
C GLU A 111 9.68 22.21 -20.48
N SER A 112 8.74 21.64 -19.73
CA SER A 112 8.46 22.01 -18.34
C SER A 112 7.78 20.89 -17.55
N PHE A 113 7.63 21.05 -16.24
CA PHE A 113 6.81 20.16 -15.41
C PHE A 113 5.37 20.04 -15.94
N GLU A 114 4.77 21.16 -16.35
CA GLU A 114 3.40 21.19 -16.87
C GLU A 114 3.25 20.42 -18.18
N SER A 115 4.31 20.35 -19.00
CA SER A 115 4.29 19.58 -20.25
C SER A 115 4.16 18.06 -20.02
N LEU A 116 4.51 17.57 -18.82
CA LEU A 116 4.41 16.17 -18.43
C LEU A 116 3.13 15.85 -17.64
N LEU A 117 2.32 16.85 -17.29
CA LEU A 117 1.04 16.64 -16.64
C LEU A 117 0.03 16.10 -17.66
N ASP A 118 -0.25 14.81 -17.60
CA ASP A 118 -1.45 14.25 -18.20
C ASP A 118 -2.62 14.24 -17.20
N GLY A 119 -3.79 13.80 -17.65
CA GLY A 119 -4.99 13.77 -16.80
C GLY A 119 -4.87 12.92 -15.54
N GLN A 120 -4.02 11.88 -15.53
CA GLN A 120 -3.81 11.05 -14.33
C GLN A 120 -2.82 11.73 -13.37
N HIS A 121 -1.72 12.26 -13.91
CA HIS A 121 -0.71 12.95 -13.11
C HIS A 121 -1.25 14.24 -12.49
N SER A 122 -2.09 14.99 -13.21
CA SER A 122 -2.76 16.18 -12.70
C SER A 122 -3.65 15.88 -11.50
N VAL A 123 -4.50 14.84 -11.61
CA VAL A 123 -5.40 14.44 -10.51
C VAL A 123 -4.62 13.98 -9.30
N LEU A 124 -3.55 13.19 -9.50
CA LEU A 124 -2.70 12.73 -8.41
C LEU A 124 -2.00 13.90 -7.71
N HIS A 125 -1.46 14.85 -8.48
CA HIS A 125 -0.76 16.01 -7.94
C HIS A 125 -1.70 16.92 -7.12
N GLU A 126 -2.89 17.20 -7.65
CA GLU A 126 -3.93 17.94 -6.91
C GLU A 126 -4.36 17.22 -5.63
N SER A 127 -4.54 15.89 -5.71
CA SER A 127 -4.90 15.07 -4.55
C SER A 127 -3.81 15.09 -3.47
N LEU A 128 -2.54 15.06 -3.87
CA LEU A 128 -1.42 15.21 -2.94
C LEU A 128 -1.44 16.57 -2.24
N ILE A 129 -1.63 17.67 -2.98
CA ILE A 129 -1.70 19.02 -2.39
C ILE A 129 -2.85 19.09 -1.38
N ASN A 130 -4.03 18.61 -1.75
CA ASN A 130 -5.20 18.61 -0.86
C ASN A 130 -4.97 17.76 0.39
N GLN A 131 -4.31 16.61 0.24
CA GLN A 131 -3.97 15.76 1.39
C GLN A 131 -2.93 16.42 2.30
N ASP A 132 -1.87 16.99 1.74
CA ASP A 132 -0.83 17.67 2.54
C ASP A 132 -1.46 18.84 3.32
N GLN A 133 -2.30 19.65 2.66
CA GLN A 133 -3.06 20.71 3.33
C GLN A 133 -3.97 20.15 4.45
N ARG A 134 -4.72 19.07 4.18
CA ARG A 134 -5.58 18.39 5.16
C ARG A 134 -4.79 17.97 6.40
N LEU A 135 -3.59 17.43 6.22
CA LEU A 135 -2.74 16.97 7.33
C LEU A 135 -2.06 18.13 8.06
N GLU A 136 -1.66 19.19 7.36
CA GLU A 136 -1.12 20.42 7.96
C GLU A 136 -2.15 21.13 8.84
N ASP A 137 -3.40 21.21 8.38
CA ASP A 137 -4.50 21.83 9.11
C ASP A 137 -4.94 21.01 10.34
N ASN A 138 -4.58 19.72 10.39
CA ASN A 138 -4.97 18.79 11.44
C ASN A 138 -3.79 17.95 11.96
N PRO A 139 -2.98 18.48 12.91
CA PRO A 139 -1.80 17.79 13.45
C PRO A 139 -2.09 16.41 14.06
N ALA A 140 -3.27 16.21 14.66
CA ALA A 140 -3.69 14.92 15.21
C ALA A 140 -3.89 13.86 14.11
N LEU A 141 -4.41 14.26 12.95
CA LEU A 141 -4.51 13.37 11.78
C LEU A 141 -3.12 13.03 11.25
N ALA A 142 -2.24 14.02 11.11
CA ALA A 142 -0.86 13.82 10.67
C ALA A 142 -0.10 12.83 11.57
N GLN A 143 -0.23 12.98 12.90
CA GLN A 143 0.34 12.05 13.88
C GLN A 143 -0.24 10.64 13.72
N GLY A 144 -1.56 10.51 13.56
CA GLY A 144 -2.23 9.23 13.34
C GLY A 144 -1.73 8.51 12.09
N VAL A 145 -1.62 9.21 10.95
CA VAL A 145 -1.03 8.66 9.71
C VAL A 145 0.38 8.18 9.96
N GLN A 146 1.23 9.02 10.57
CA GLN A 146 2.63 8.68 10.81
C GLN A 146 2.76 7.42 11.66
N GLN A 147 1.97 7.28 12.72
CA GLN A 147 2.00 6.12 13.59
C GLN A 147 1.49 4.85 12.91
N MET A 148 0.37 4.92 12.19
CA MET A 148 -0.18 3.76 11.47
C MET A 148 0.75 3.28 10.35
N CYS A 149 1.26 4.21 9.54
CA CYS A 149 2.23 3.90 8.48
C CYS A 149 3.55 3.38 9.07
N GLY A 150 4.01 3.96 10.19
CA GLY A 150 5.19 3.52 10.93
C GLY A 150 5.06 2.10 11.51
N LEU A 151 3.86 1.72 11.95
CA LEU A 151 3.57 0.36 12.43
C LEU A 151 3.64 -0.66 11.29
N CYS A 152 3.05 -0.31 10.14
CA CYS A 152 3.03 -1.13 8.94
C CYS A 152 4.42 -1.27 8.29
N LYS A 153 5.33 -0.30 8.45
CA LYS A 153 6.70 -0.34 7.89
C LYS A 153 6.75 -0.60 6.37
N GLY A 154 5.78 -0.05 5.64
CA GLY A 154 5.73 -0.15 4.19
C GLY A 154 5.18 -1.46 3.63
N GLY A 155 4.20 -2.08 4.30
CA GLY A 155 3.40 -3.17 3.73
C GLY A 155 2.61 -2.78 2.47
N CYS A 156 2.43 -1.49 2.21
CA CYS A 156 1.93 -0.94 0.96
C CYS A 156 3.04 -0.57 -0.04
N CYS A 157 4.24 -0.20 0.44
CA CYS A 157 5.35 0.27 -0.41
C CYS A 157 6.08 -0.81 -1.21
N SER A 158 5.78 -2.09 -0.99
CA SER A 158 6.52 -3.20 -1.60
C SER A 158 6.40 -3.27 -3.13
N ALA A 159 5.33 -2.72 -3.71
CA ALA A 159 5.12 -2.71 -5.16
C ALA A 159 6.01 -1.69 -5.93
N GLY A 160 6.80 -0.85 -5.23
CA GLY A 160 7.72 0.09 -5.88
C GLY A 160 8.96 -0.55 -6.52
N GLY A 161 9.26 -1.82 -6.21
CA GLY A 161 10.29 -2.63 -6.86
C GLY A 161 11.64 -1.91 -7.05
N ASN A 162 12.17 -1.97 -8.27
CA ASN A 162 13.44 -1.32 -8.63
C ASN A 162 13.22 0.04 -9.30
N HIS A 163 12.05 0.68 -9.15
CA HIS A 163 11.77 1.98 -9.78
C HIS A 163 11.31 3.05 -8.78
N GLY A 164 10.88 2.66 -7.57
CA GLY A 164 10.47 3.58 -6.52
C GLY A 164 9.31 4.49 -6.90
N TYR A 165 8.50 4.06 -7.88
CA TYR A 165 7.49 4.89 -8.57
C TYR A 165 8.03 6.23 -9.11
N LEU A 166 9.33 6.35 -9.30
CA LEU A 166 9.95 7.55 -9.88
C LEU A 166 9.56 7.62 -11.36
N GLN A 167 9.10 8.78 -11.80
CA GLN A 167 8.62 9.04 -13.16
C GLN A 167 9.29 10.32 -13.70
N PRO A 168 9.25 10.57 -15.02
CA PRO A 168 9.82 11.78 -15.61
C PRO A 168 9.29 13.06 -14.95
N ILE A 169 8.00 13.10 -14.62
CA ILE A 169 7.37 14.23 -13.94
C ILE A 169 7.99 14.51 -12.56
N THR A 170 8.38 13.47 -11.81
CA THR A 170 9.07 13.63 -10.51
C THR A 170 10.43 14.29 -10.72
N MET A 171 11.20 13.84 -11.71
CA MET A 171 12.51 14.40 -12.01
C MET A 171 12.42 15.85 -12.48
N ARG A 172 11.49 16.14 -13.40
CA ARG A 172 11.28 17.48 -13.94
C ARG A 172 10.91 18.48 -12.84
N ARG A 173 10.02 18.09 -11.91
CA ARG A 173 9.69 18.90 -10.73
C ARG A 173 10.93 19.20 -9.90
N LEU A 174 11.78 18.20 -9.63
CA LEU A 174 12.99 18.40 -8.84
C LEU A 174 14.01 19.29 -9.56
N MET A 175 14.15 19.16 -10.88
CA MET A 175 14.99 20.06 -11.67
C MET A 175 14.52 21.51 -11.56
N GLU A 176 13.22 21.76 -11.64
CA GLU A 176 12.65 23.12 -11.60
C GLU A 176 12.62 23.71 -10.19
N HIS A 177 12.09 22.96 -9.22
CA HIS A 177 11.83 23.49 -7.88
C HIS A 177 13.05 23.43 -6.97
N GLN A 178 13.95 22.46 -7.19
CA GLN A 178 15.17 22.27 -6.38
C GLN A 178 16.44 22.67 -7.14
N GLY A 179 16.32 23.08 -8.41
CA GLY A 179 17.46 23.53 -9.22
C GLY A 179 18.49 22.42 -9.51
N MET A 180 18.07 21.16 -9.49
CA MET A 180 18.98 20.03 -9.69
C MET A 180 19.26 19.78 -11.18
N SER A 181 20.50 19.38 -11.50
CA SER A 181 20.84 18.88 -12.84
C SER A 181 20.53 17.39 -12.94
N ALA A 182 20.51 16.86 -14.17
CA ALA A 182 20.38 15.43 -14.40
C ALA A 182 21.47 14.61 -13.70
N GLU A 183 22.72 15.06 -13.76
CA GLU A 183 23.84 14.39 -13.11
C GLU A 183 23.71 14.43 -11.58
N SER A 184 23.27 15.57 -11.02
CA SER A 184 23.10 15.68 -9.58
C SER A 184 21.93 14.84 -9.06
N LEU A 185 20.83 14.72 -9.83
CA LEU A 185 19.72 13.81 -9.52
C LEU A 185 20.17 12.36 -9.53
N LEU A 186 20.85 11.92 -10.58
CA LEU A 186 21.35 10.55 -10.66
C LEU A 186 22.30 10.21 -9.51
N ALA A 187 23.24 11.11 -9.20
CA ALA A 187 24.16 10.95 -8.08
C ALA A 187 23.42 10.89 -6.74
N TYR A 188 22.44 11.79 -6.53
CA TYR A 188 21.63 11.84 -5.33
C TYR A 188 20.89 10.52 -5.08
N TYR A 189 20.15 10.02 -6.07
CA TYR A 189 19.38 8.79 -5.88
C TYR A 189 20.27 7.55 -5.73
N ARG A 190 21.46 7.53 -6.35
CA ARG A 190 22.47 6.47 -6.13
C ARG A 190 22.98 6.47 -4.68
N GLU A 191 23.25 7.64 -4.13
CA GLU A 191 23.65 7.77 -2.72
C GLU A 191 22.55 7.33 -1.75
N LYS A 192 21.28 7.45 -2.15
CA LYS A 192 20.14 6.97 -1.36
C LYS A 192 19.87 5.47 -1.48
N ILE A 193 20.65 4.70 -2.23
CA ILE A 193 20.54 3.24 -2.20
C ILE A 193 21.09 2.74 -0.86
N PRO A 194 20.26 2.11 -0.01
CA PRO A 194 20.70 1.72 1.32
C PRO A 194 21.64 0.50 1.25
N GLN A 195 22.53 0.39 2.24
CA GLN A 195 23.39 -0.81 2.39
C GLN A 195 22.57 -2.09 2.61
N ARG A 196 21.36 -1.97 3.16
CA ARG A 196 20.40 -3.06 3.31
C ARG A 196 19.02 -2.55 2.92
N SER A 197 18.38 -3.20 1.95
CA SER A 197 16.99 -2.97 1.58
C SER A 197 16.11 -4.12 2.04
N VAL A 198 14.82 -3.85 2.17
CA VAL A 198 13.82 -4.89 2.45
C VAL A 198 13.69 -5.82 1.23
N VAL A 199 13.83 -7.12 1.47
CA VAL A 199 13.74 -8.15 0.43
C VAL A 199 12.31 -8.21 -0.10
N GLY A 200 12.16 -8.24 -1.43
CA GLY A 200 10.84 -8.28 -2.08
C GLY A 200 10.06 -6.97 -2.07
N ALA A 201 10.70 -5.86 -1.69
CA ALA A 201 10.08 -4.54 -1.63
C ALA A 201 10.81 -3.50 -2.51
N CYS A 202 10.41 -2.23 -2.39
CA CYS A 202 11.09 -1.11 -3.05
C CYS A 202 12.58 -1.06 -2.66
N ILE A 203 13.48 -0.80 -3.62
CA ILE A 203 14.93 -0.76 -3.40
C ILE A 203 15.35 0.27 -2.35
N ASN A 204 14.58 1.35 -2.17
CA ASN A 204 14.84 2.39 -1.18
C ASN A 204 14.22 2.11 0.19
N GLN A 205 13.51 1.00 0.38
CA GLN A 205 12.89 0.66 1.65
C GLN A 205 13.90 -0.01 2.59
N THR A 206 14.09 0.58 3.76
CA THR A 206 14.89 0.03 4.87
C THR A 206 13.97 -0.45 6.00
N ARG A 207 14.57 -0.97 7.08
CA ARG A 207 13.84 -1.38 8.29
C ARG A 207 13.20 -0.18 9.02
N GLU A 208 13.78 1.00 8.87
CA GLU A 208 13.43 2.26 9.54
C GLU A 208 12.49 3.13 8.68
N GLY A 209 12.34 2.83 7.39
CA GLY A 209 11.50 3.58 6.47
C GLY A 209 12.15 3.73 5.10
N CYS A 210 11.74 4.73 4.33
CA CYS A 210 12.36 4.99 3.03
C CYS A 210 13.66 5.78 3.22
N SER A 211 14.74 5.34 2.55
CA SER A 211 16.04 6.02 2.54
C SER A 211 16.03 7.34 1.75
N VAL A 212 14.99 7.57 0.94
CA VAL A 212 14.76 8.81 0.22
C VAL A 212 13.87 9.73 1.08
N PRO A 213 14.26 10.99 1.35
CA PRO A 213 13.42 11.96 2.05
C PRO A 213 12.13 12.29 1.28
N ARG A 214 11.07 12.71 1.98
CA ARG A 214 9.70 12.88 1.42
C ARG A 214 9.69 13.79 0.19
N GLU A 215 10.44 14.89 0.24
CA GLU A 215 10.55 15.89 -0.81
C GLU A 215 11.18 15.36 -2.12
N PHE A 216 11.93 14.26 -2.04
CA PHE A 216 12.52 13.57 -3.20
C PHE A 216 11.78 12.29 -3.61
N ARG A 217 10.65 11.97 -2.96
CA ARG A 217 9.82 10.82 -3.35
C ARG A 217 8.89 11.21 -4.49
N SER A 218 8.39 10.20 -5.20
CA SER A 218 7.32 10.39 -6.18
C SER A 218 5.99 10.73 -5.51
N ASP A 219 5.08 11.30 -6.29
CA ASP A 219 3.74 11.66 -5.80
C ASP A 219 2.96 10.42 -5.35
N VAL A 220 3.13 9.29 -6.04
CA VAL A 220 2.54 8.02 -5.62
C VAL A 220 2.99 7.65 -4.20
N CYS A 221 4.29 7.80 -3.89
CA CYS A 221 4.80 7.48 -2.55
C CYS A 221 4.32 8.46 -1.48
N ASN A 222 4.14 9.74 -1.83
CA ASN A 222 3.76 10.78 -0.88
C ASN A 222 2.26 10.85 -0.62
N PHE A 223 1.47 10.51 -1.65
CA PHE A 223 0.01 10.52 -1.61
C PHE A 223 -0.55 9.25 -0.98
N TYR A 224 -0.02 8.07 -1.33
CA TYR A 224 -0.68 6.81 -1.00
C TYR A 224 -0.92 6.62 0.51
N LEU A 225 -2.19 6.45 0.87
CA LEU A 225 -2.66 5.91 2.13
C LEU A 225 -3.44 4.61 1.84
N CYS A 226 -3.31 3.60 2.69
CA CYS A 226 -4.14 2.40 2.52
C CYS A 226 -5.56 2.68 2.99
N GLU A 227 -6.52 1.93 2.44
CA GLU A 227 -7.95 2.06 2.75
C GLU A 227 -8.20 2.10 4.27
N GLU A 228 -7.47 1.30 5.05
CA GLU A 228 -7.65 1.25 6.50
C GLU A 228 -7.20 2.54 7.21
N VAL A 229 -6.19 3.24 6.69
CA VAL A 229 -5.76 4.56 7.20
C VAL A 229 -6.72 5.65 6.72
N GLU A 230 -7.18 5.61 5.47
CA GLU A 230 -8.17 6.56 4.96
C GLU A 230 -9.47 6.50 5.78
N GLN A 231 -9.99 5.30 6.02
CA GLN A 231 -11.16 5.10 6.85
C GLN A 231 -10.94 5.66 8.26
N TYR A 232 -9.77 5.44 8.85
CA TYR A 232 -9.43 6.02 10.16
C TYR A 232 -9.46 7.55 10.12
N LEU A 233 -8.86 8.18 9.12
CA LEU A 233 -8.86 9.64 9.00
C LEU A 233 -10.27 10.21 8.95
N ASP A 234 -11.12 9.65 8.09
CA ASP A 234 -12.51 10.08 7.97
C ASP A 234 -13.22 9.94 9.31
N SER A 235 -12.94 8.88 10.05
CA SER A 235 -13.58 8.69 11.35
C SER A 235 -13.16 9.67 12.43
N VAL A 236 -11.91 10.10 12.43
CA VAL A 236 -11.42 11.08 13.40
C VAL A 236 -12.00 12.45 13.07
N GLU A 237 -12.10 12.79 11.78
CA GLU A 237 -12.71 14.05 11.34
C GLU A 237 -14.21 14.12 11.61
N TYR A 238 -14.93 13.00 11.44
CA TYR A 238 -16.38 12.95 11.63
C TYR A 238 -16.81 12.47 13.03
N SER A 239 -15.88 12.17 13.95
CA SER A 239 -16.25 11.79 15.31
C SER A 239 -16.70 13.02 16.12
N GLU A 240 -18.01 13.14 16.36
CA GLU A 240 -18.58 14.20 17.21
C GLU A 240 -18.42 13.92 18.71
N SER A 241 -18.11 12.68 19.09
CA SER A 241 -18.00 12.24 20.49
C SER A 241 -16.61 11.73 20.82
N GLY A 242 -15.91 12.38 21.75
CA GLY A 242 -14.62 11.95 22.32
C GLY A 242 -14.68 10.68 23.18
N ASN A 243 -15.60 9.77 22.88
CA ASN A 243 -15.82 8.50 23.59
C ASN A 243 -15.48 7.28 22.70
N THR A 244 -14.69 7.49 21.64
CA THR A 244 -14.24 6.45 20.73
C THR A 244 -12.78 6.12 20.98
N CYS A 245 -12.48 4.85 21.20
CA CYS A 245 -11.14 4.31 21.30
C CYS A 245 -10.76 3.62 20.00
N ASN A 246 -9.60 3.97 19.45
CA ASN A 246 -9.05 3.29 18.28
C ASN A 246 -8.16 2.10 18.72
N LEU A 247 -8.60 0.90 18.39
CA LEU A 247 -7.90 -0.36 18.55
C LEU A 247 -7.24 -0.73 17.22
N VAL A 248 -5.92 -0.77 17.19
CA VAL A 248 -5.15 -1.19 16.02
C VAL A 248 -4.83 -2.67 16.11
N VAL A 249 -5.22 -3.43 15.07
CA VAL A 249 -4.89 -4.86 14.92
C VAL A 249 -3.97 -5.01 13.71
N GLN A 250 -2.68 -5.23 13.95
CA GLN A 250 -1.74 -5.50 12.89
C GLN A 250 -1.74 -6.99 12.54
N ARG A 251 -1.80 -7.32 11.26
CA ARG A 251 -1.71 -8.70 10.75
C ARG A 251 -0.40 -8.95 10.01
N GLU A 252 0.02 -10.20 9.92
CA GLU A 252 1.34 -10.58 9.39
C GLU A 252 1.53 -10.25 7.92
N HIS A 253 0.52 -10.43 7.08
CA HIS A 253 0.67 -10.24 5.64
C HIS A 253 0.74 -8.76 5.25
N THR A 254 1.37 -8.52 4.10
CA THR A 254 1.36 -7.21 3.43
C THR A 254 -0.02 -6.92 2.85
N HIS A 255 -0.24 -5.69 2.39
CA HIS A 255 -1.49 -5.35 1.70
C HIS A 255 -1.69 -6.20 0.43
N TRP A 256 -0.59 -6.61 -0.22
CA TRP A 256 -0.62 -7.26 -1.53
C TRP A 256 -0.84 -8.78 -1.46
N ASN A 257 -0.42 -9.43 -0.36
CA ASN A 257 -0.51 -10.89 -0.19
C ASN A 257 -1.42 -11.32 0.97
N ARG A 258 -2.20 -10.40 1.55
CA ARG A 258 -3.19 -10.70 2.59
C ARG A 258 -4.11 -11.88 2.25
N PHE A 259 -4.53 -12.00 1.00
CA PHE A 259 -5.42 -13.05 0.53
C PHE A 259 -4.72 -14.27 -0.08
N GLU A 260 -3.41 -14.39 0.10
CA GLU A 260 -2.67 -15.62 -0.22
C GLU A 260 -2.60 -16.57 1.00
N ALA A 261 -3.05 -16.12 2.18
CA ALA A 261 -3.15 -16.93 3.38
C ALA A 261 -4.08 -18.14 3.16
N VAL A 262 -3.63 -19.34 3.52
CA VAL A 262 -4.41 -20.57 3.30
C VAL A 262 -5.67 -20.60 4.18
N GLU A 263 -5.54 -20.23 5.46
CA GLU A 263 -6.63 -20.35 6.44
C GLU A 263 -6.92 -19.05 7.19
N LYS A 264 -5.88 -18.42 7.73
CA LYS A 264 -5.98 -17.15 8.47
C LYS A 264 -4.75 -16.29 8.21
N ASN A 265 -4.93 -14.98 8.24
CA ASN A 265 -3.85 -14.00 8.28
C ASN A 265 -3.57 -13.65 9.75
N PRO A 266 -2.50 -14.16 10.38
CA PRO A 266 -2.35 -14.08 11.83
C PRO A 266 -2.25 -12.65 12.35
N VAL A 267 -2.73 -12.44 13.58
CA VAL A 267 -2.50 -11.19 14.31
C VAL A 267 -1.05 -11.17 14.80
N LYS A 268 -0.35 -10.08 14.47
CA LYS A 268 1.06 -9.86 14.79
C LYS A 268 1.24 -8.93 15.97
N LEU A 269 0.38 -7.90 16.07
CA LEU A 269 0.43 -6.90 17.13
C LEU A 269 -0.97 -6.37 17.36
N ILE A 270 -1.28 -6.04 18.62
CA ILE A 270 -2.46 -5.27 18.99
C ILE A 270 -1.97 -4.03 19.74
N ALA A 271 -2.50 -2.86 19.38
CA ALA A 271 -2.19 -1.60 20.04
C ALA A 271 -3.46 -0.78 20.25
N VAL A 272 -3.48 0.06 21.26
CA VAL A 272 -4.57 1.00 21.52
C VAL A 272 -4.03 2.41 21.42
N GLN A 273 -4.80 3.30 20.78
CA GLN A 273 -4.49 4.72 20.77
C GLN A 273 -4.90 5.36 22.11
N ASN A 274 -3.95 6.00 22.79
CA ASN A 274 -4.22 6.73 24.03
C ASN A 274 -4.84 8.12 23.75
N GLU A 275 -5.16 8.88 24.81
CA GLU A 275 -5.74 10.23 24.70
C GLU A 275 -4.80 11.25 24.02
N GLU A 276 -3.48 11.01 24.05
CA GLU A 276 -2.45 11.81 23.39
C GLU A 276 -2.28 11.42 21.91
N GLY A 277 -3.10 10.49 21.41
CA GLY A 277 -3.06 10.01 20.05
C GLY A 277 -1.95 8.99 19.78
N GLU A 278 -1.27 8.46 20.80
CA GLU A 278 -0.17 7.51 20.67
C GLU A 278 -0.62 6.04 20.67
N LEU A 279 -0.05 5.24 19.75
CA LEU A 279 -0.25 3.79 19.73
C LEU A 279 0.56 3.10 20.83
N VAL A 280 -0.15 2.55 21.82
CA VAL A 280 0.41 1.76 22.93
C VAL A 280 0.19 0.27 22.66
N PRO A 281 1.25 -0.52 22.41
CA PRO A 281 1.13 -1.96 22.24
C PRO A 281 0.56 -2.63 23.49
N LEU A 282 -0.37 -3.56 23.29
CA LEU A 282 -0.88 -4.43 24.36
C LEU A 282 -0.08 -5.73 24.36
N ALA A 283 0.39 -6.16 25.54
CA ALA A 283 1.07 -7.44 25.67
C ALA A 283 0.12 -8.58 25.25
N HIS A 284 0.57 -9.40 24.30
CA HIS A 284 -0.20 -10.55 23.82
C HIS A 284 -0.35 -11.57 24.96
N GLY A 285 -1.59 -11.91 25.33
CA GLY A 285 -1.90 -13.08 26.17
C GLY A 285 -2.47 -12.81 27.56
N GLU A 286 -2.30 -11.63 28.16
CA GLU A 286 -2.83 -11.36 29.52
C GLU A 286 -4.35 -11.17 29.55
N TRP A 287 -4.93 -10.70 28.45
CA TRP A 287 -6.31 -10.22 28.39
C TRP A 287 -7.19 -10.89 27.32
N LEU A 288 -6.59 -11.63 26.40
CA LEU A 288 -7.32 -12.35 25.34
C LEU A 288 -7.87 -13.71 25.77
N GLY A 289 -7.53 -14.18 26.98
CA GLY A 289 -7.84 -15.52 27.44
C GLY A 289 -7.06 -16.59 26.65
N SER A 290 -6.65 -17.66 27.31
CA SER A 290 -5.92 -18.78 26.70
C SER A 290 -6.82 -19.56 25.73
N GLY A 291 -7.03 -19.04 24.52
CA GLY A 291 -7.97 -19.60 23.55
C GLY A 291 -7.59 -19.37 22.08
N GLY A 292 -6.31 -19.27 21.75
CA GLY A 292 -5.88 -19.05 20.37
C GLY A 292 -4.45 -19.51 20.08
N ASP A 293 -4.27 -20.83 20.00
CA ASP A 293 -3.29 -21.45 19.10
C ASP A 293 -4.06 -22.05 17.92
#